data_AF-A0A3E0HYV4-F1
#
_entry.id   AF-A0A3E0HYV4-F1
#
_cell.length_a   1.000
_cell.length_b   1.000
_cell.length_c   1.000
_cell.angle_alpha   90.00
_cell.angle_beta   90.00
_cell.angle_gamma   90.00
#
_symmetry.space_group_name_H-M   'P 1'
#
loop_
_entity.id
_entity.type
_entity.pdbx_description
1 polymer ?
#
loop_
_entity_poly.entity_id
_entity_poly.type
_entity_poly.pdbx_seq_one_letter_code
_entity_poly.pdbx_strand_id
1 'polypeptide(L)'
;MPVDRDLLRDARAAAAEWVEAQERTELAKADYHHAVRRLHLAGASLREIADALDISHQRVHQMIDEAGGTEGWKPRLKVGDCSFCGATAEDVERLIAGPGVFVCDGCVRRFRAQPPLASSSADCSFCDRPAGVDGWLAEEAGVRICDRCLEFCAEVLATQV
;
A
#
# COMPACT_ATOMS: atom_id res chain seq x y z
N MET A 1 28.74 -39.61 -11.29
CA MET A 1 27.91 -40.25 -10.25
C MET A 1 26.49 -39.72 -10.37
N PRO A 2 25.45 -40.56 -10.36
CA PRO A 2 24.07 -40.08 -10.34
C PRO A 2 23.76 -39.43 -8.99
N VAL A 3 22.93 -38.38 -9.01
CA VAL A 3 22.45 -37.71 -7.80
C VAL A 3 21.57 -38.68 -7.01
N ASP A 4 21.81 -38.78 -5.71
CA ASP A 4 20.99 -39.59 -4.80
C ASP A 4 19.54 -39.10 -4.84
N ARG A 5 18.60 -40.01 -5.11
CA ARG A 5 17.21 -39.67 -5.34
C ARG A 5 16.48 -39.23 -4.07
N ASP A 6 16.86 -39.79 -2.92
CA ASP A 6 16.27 -39.43 -1.64
C ASP A 6 16.79 -38.05 -1.18
N LEU A 7 18.10 -37.82 -1.29
CA LEU A 7 18.66 -36.48 -1.01
C LEU A 7 18.08 -35.40 -1.93
N LEU A 8 17.82 -35.73 -3.21
CA LEU A 8 17.19 -34.79 -4.13
C LEU A 8 15.73 -34.51 -3.78
N ARG A 9 14.97 -35.51 -3.29
CA ARG A 9 13.59 -35.30 -2.82
C ARG A 9 13.58 -34.38 -1.60
N ASP A 10 14.45 -34.65 -0.63
CA ASP A 10 14.50 -33.89 0.62
C ASP A 10 14.94 -32.44 0.36
N ALA A 11 15.91 -32.22 -0.53
CA ALA A 11 16.32 -30.88 -0.95
C ALA A 11 15.19 -30.10 -1.65
N ARG A 12 14.36 -30.77 -2.47
CA ARG A 12 13.21 -30.14 -3.11
C ARG A 12 12.11 -29.78 -2.12
N ALA A 13 11.86 -30.64 -1.13
CA ALA A 13 10.90 -30.35 -0.07
C ALA A 13 11.34 -29.13 0.75
N ALA A 14 12.61 -29.10 1.18
CA ALA A 14 13.17 -27.95 1.90
C ALA A 14 13.14 -26.65 1.07
N ALA A 15 13.39 -26.74 -0.24
CA ALA A 15 13.28 -25.58 -1.13
C ALA A 15 11.85 -25.04 -1.23
N ALA A 16 10.84 -25.91 -1.30
CA ALA A 16 9.43 -25.51 -1.33
C ALA A 16 9.03 -24.82 0.00
N GLU A 17 9.38 -25.42 1.14
CA GLU A 17 9.13 -24.83 2.47
C GLU A 17 9.83 -23.48 2.63
N TRP A 18 11.06 -23.33 2.11
CA TRP A 18 11.78 -22.07 2.14
C TRP A 18 11.08 -20.98 1.34
N VAL A 19 10.61 -21.29 0.13
CA VAL A 19 9.85 -20.34 -0.71
C VAL A 19 8.60 -19.85 0.02
N GLU A 20 7.79 -20.76 0.58
CA GLU A 20 6.59 -20.38 1.34
C GLU A 20 6.92 -19.53 2.58
N ALA A 21 8.03 -19.82 3.26
CA ALA A 21 8.48 -19.02 4.40
C ALA A 21 8.96 -17.62 3.98
N GLN A 22 9.63 -17.49 2.83
CA GLN A 22 10.02 -16.20 2.26
C GLN A 22 8.80 -15.37 1.89
N GLU A 23 7.83 -15.94 1.19
CA GLU A 23 6.59 -15.26 0.82
C GLU A 23 5.84 -14.75 2.06
N ARG A 24 5.72 -15.57 3.11
CA ARG A 24 5.13 -15.13 4.39
C ARG A 24 5.91 -13.98 5.04
N THR A 25 7.23 -14.01 4.95
CA THR A 25 8.09 -12.96 5.51
C THR A 25 7.90 -11.65 4.75
N GLU A 26 7.84 -11.70 3.41
CA GLU A 26 7.61 -10.53 2.57
C GLU A 26 6.23 -9.92 2.81
N LEU A 27 5.18 -10.74 2.90
CA LEU A 27 3.84 -10.26 3.25
C LEU A 27 3.81 -9.59 4.63
N ALA A 28 4.42 -10.21 5.64
CA ALA A 28 4.49 -9.64 6.98
C ALA A 28 5.29 -8.33 7.02
N LYS A 29 6.38 -8.23 6.24
CA LYS A 29 7.18 -7.01 6.10
C LYS A 29 6.37 -5.89 5.44
N ALA A 30 5.63 -6.19 4.37
CA ALA A 30 4.75 -5.23 3.72
C ALA A 30 3.65 -4.72 4.67
N ASP A 31 3.03 -5.63 5.43
CA ASP A 31 2.02 -5.29 6.44
C ASP A 31 2.59 -4.39 7.55
N TYR A 32 3.80 -4.69 8.01
CA TYR A 32 4.49 -3.87 9.00
C TYR A 32 4.80 -2.48 8.47
N HIS A 33 5.42 -2.36 7.29
CA HIS A 33 5.73 -1.05 6.70
C HIS A 33 4.46 -0.21 6.46
N HIS A 34 3.35 -0.85 6.08
CA HIS A 34 2.05 -0.21 5.97
C HIS A 34 1.53 0.32 7.31
N ALA A 35 1.65 -0.45 8.40
CA ALA A 35 1.27 0.00 9.73
C ALA A 35 2.07 1.24 10.18
N VAL A 36 3.38 1.26 9.93
CA VAL A 36 4.26 2.41 10.19
C VAL A 36 3.80 3.65 9.40
N ARG A 37 3.50 3.49 8.11
CA ARG A 37 2.98 4.59 7.28
C ARG A 37 1.63 5.13 7.76
N ARG A 38 0.72 4.25 8.19
CA ARG A 38 -0.57 4.67 8.74
C ARG A 38 -0.42 5.54 9.98
N LEU A 39 0.53 5.22 10.86
CA LEU A 39 0.83 6.08 12.02
C LEU A 39 1.26 7.47 11.55
N HIS A 40 2.11 7.55 10.52
CA HIS A 40 2.57 8.83 9.99
C HIS A 40 1.45 9.67 9.37
N LEU A 41 0.62 9.06 8.52
CA LEU A 41 -0.50 9.74 7.88
C LEU A 41 -1.60 10.15 8.88
N ALA A 42 -1.72 9.44 10.00
CA ALA A 42 -2.60 9.83 11.11
C ALA A 42 -2.07 11.05 11.89
N GLY A 43 -0.90 11.58 11.51
CA GLY A 43 -0.30 12.79 12.07
C GLY A 43 0.87 12.54 13.01
N ALA A 44 1.26 11.28 13.27
CA ALA A 44 2.43 11.01 14.09
C ALA A 44 3.72 11.41 13.36
N SER A 45 4.62 12.09 14.06
CA SER A 45 5.94 12.39 13.52
C SER A 45 6.80 11.13 13.42
N LEU A 46 7.77 11.12 12.50
CA LEU A 46 8.70 9.99 12.34
C LEU A 46 9.45 9.65 13.65
N ARG A 47 9.69 10.67 14.48
CA ARG A 47 10.33 10.52 15.78
C ARG A 47 9.43 9.81 16.78
N GLU A 48 8.17 10.21 16.89
CA GLU A 48 7.19 9.53 17.77
C GLU A 48 6.99 8.08 17.37
N ILE A 49 6.96 7.78 16.06
CA ILE A 49 6.84 6.42 15.55
C ILE A 49 8.09 5.60 15.89
N ALA A 50 9.29 6.17 15.71
CA ALA A 50 10.55 5.52 16.05
C ALA A 50 10.61 5.17 17.54
N ASP A 51 10.28 6.14 18.41
CA ASP A 51 10.27 5.97 19.86
C ASP A 51 9.21 4.93 20.30
N ALA A 52 8.02 4.92 19.68
CA ALA A 52 6.95 3.98 20.02
C ALA A 52 7.22 2.53 19.55
N LEU A 53 7.96 2.36 18.45
CA LEU A 53 8.31 1.05 17.90
C LEU A 53 9.69 0.53 18.36
N ASP A 54 10.38 1.28 19.22
CA ASP A 54 11.75 0.99 19.68
C ASP A 54 12.74 0.72 18.53
N ILE A 55 12.63 1.52 17.47
CA ILE A 55 13.52 1.46 16.31
C ILE A 55 14.16 2.81 16.04
N SER A 56 15.25 2.81 15.25
CA SER A 56 15.91 4.06 14.90
C SER A 56 15.07 4.90 13.94
N HIS A 57 15.16 6.22 14.08
CA HIS A 57 14.55 7.18 13.16
C HIS A 57 14.94 6.93 11.69
N GLN A 58 16.20 6.57 11.44
CA GLN A 58 16.69 6.21 10.11
C GLN A 58 15.93 5.01 9.51
N ARG A 59 15.57 4.03 10.36
CA ARG A 59 14.86 2.83 9.93
C ARG A 59 13.40 3.13 9.58
N VAL A 60 12.75 4.04 10.30
CA VAL A 60 11.41 4.53 9.93
C VAL A 60 11.43 5.24 8.57
N HIS A 61 12.46 6.05 8.31
CA HIS A 61 12.63 6.73 7.01
C HIS A 61 12.75 5.72 5.86
N GLN A 62 13.62 4.71 6.02
CA GLN A 62 13.76 3.62 5.04
C GLN A 62 12.45 2.86 4.83
N MET A 63 11.69 2.56 5.89
CA MET A 63 10.41 1.85 5.76
C MET A 63 9.38 2.62 4.94
N ILE A 64 9.36 3.95 5.09
CA ILE A 64 8.44 4.84 4.37
C ILE A 64 8.87 4.97 2.91
N ASP A 65 10.17 5.11 2.64
CA ASP A 65 10.72 5.26 1.29
C ASP A 65 10.72 3.96 0.47
N GLU A 66 11.12 2.82 1.06
CA GLU A 66 11.34 1.54 0.35
C GLU A 66 10.07 0.93 -0.23
N ALA A 67 8.89 1.23 0.33
CA ALA A 67 7.64 0.81 -0.29
C ALA A 67 7.03 1.86 -1.22
N GLY A 68 7.74 2.97 -1.46
CA GLY A 68 7.58 3.72 -2.69
C GLY A 68 8.40 3.04 -3.78
N GLY A 69 7.88 1.95 -4.37
CA GLY A 69 8.46 1.31 -5.54
C GLY A 69 8.52 2.29 -6.71
N THR A 70 9.62 3.04 -6.83
CA THR A 70 9.81 4.06 -7.88
C THR A 70 10.56 3.53 -9.10
N GLU A 71 10.84 2.23 -9.19
CA GLU A 71 11.42 1.63 -10.39
C GLU A 71 10.33 1.16 -11.36
N GLY A 72 9.66 2.11 -12.03
CA GLY A 72 8.91 1.79 -13.26
C GLY A 72 7.74 2.70 -13.62
N TRP A 73 7.16 3.44 -12.68
CA TRP A 73 5.98 4.25 -12.96
C TRP A 73 6.38 5.67 -13.39
N LYS A 74 6.30 5.98 -14.69
CA LYS A 74 6.30 7.37 -15.16
C LYS A 74 4.89 7.94 -14.97
N PRO A 75 4.60 8.78 -13.98
CA PRO A 75 3.30 9.41 -13.91
C PRO A 75 3.26 10.47 -15.01
N ARG A 76 2.31 10.34 -15.94
CA ARG A 76 1.88 11.47 -16.78
C ARG A 76 1.07 12.51 -16.00
N LEU A 77 0.83 12.25 -14.71
CA LEU A 77 0.01 13.05 -13.81
C LEU A 77 0.89 14.08 -13.10
N LYS A 78 0.47 15.35 -13.05
CA LYS A 78 1.18 16.36 -12.26
C LYS A 78 1.04 16.02 -10.78
N VAL A 79 2.15 16.22 -10.05
CA VAL A 79 2.14 16.22 -8.58
C VAL A 79 1.11 17.25 -8.12
N GLY A 80 0.04 16.80 -7.47
CA GLY A 80 -1.06 17.67 -7.00
C GLY A 80 -2.41 17.47 -7.69
N ASP A 81 -2.54 16.56 -8.65
CA ASP A 81 -3.85 16.19 -9.22
C ASP A 81 -4.34 14.85 -8.65
N CYS A 82 -5.64 14.74 -8.40
CA CYS A 82 -6.27 13.48 -8.03
C CYS A 82 -6.02 12.43 -9.11
N SER A 83 -5.45 11.29 -8.72
CA SER A 83 -5.07 10.22 -9.65
C SER A 83 -6.25 9.41 -10.18
N PHE A 84 -7.45 9.61 -9.61
CA PHE A 84 -8.66 8.90 -10.00
C PHE A 84 -9.51 9.74 -10.96
N CYS A 85 -9.91 10.96 -10.55
CA CYS A 85 -10.75 11.82 -11.37
C CYS A 85 -9.98 12.90 -12.16
N GLY A 86 -8.70 13.11 -11.89
CA GLY A 86 -7.87 14.13 -12.55
C GLY A 86 -8.08 15.57 -12.06
N ALA A 87 -8.92 15.79 -11.04
CA ALA A 87 -9.16 17.11 -10.46
C ALA A 87 -7.90 17.66 -9.78
N THR A 88 -7.62 18.96 -9.95
CA THR A 88 -6.46 19.60 -9.32
C THR A 88 -6.71 19.86 -7.83
N ALA A 89 -5.65 20.13 -7.07
CA ALA A 89 -5.77 20.55 -5.67
C ALA A 89 -6.61 21.85 -5.47
N GLU A 90 -6.79 22.65 -6.52
CA GLU A 90 -7.63 23.86 -6.48
C GLU A 90 -9.12 23.56 -6.75
N ASP A 91 -9.41 22.45 -7.45
CA ASP A 91 -10.77 22.04 -7.82
C ASP A 91 -11.47 21.25 -6.71
N VAL A 92 -10.74 20.84 -5.68
CA VAL A 92 -11.22 19.92 -4.64
C VAL A 92 -11.09 20.55 -3.26
N GLU A 93 -11.98 20.18 -2.36
CA GLU A 93 -11.96 20.70 -0.99
C GLU A 93 -10.70 20.20 -0.28
N ARG A 94 -10.37 18.90 -0.47
CA ARG A 94 -9.22 18.26 0.16
C ARG A 94 -8.61 17.21 -0.74
N LEU A 95 -7.28 17.18 -0.77
CA LEU A 95 -6.49 16.20 -1.51
C LEU A 95 -5.55 15.46 -0.55
N ILE A 96 -5.65 14.13 -0.53
CA ILE A 96 -4.79 13.26 0.28
C ILE A 96 -3.71 12.68 -0.62
N ALA A 97 -2.45 12.87 -0.23
CA ALA A 97 -1.31 12.25 -0.88
C ALA A 97 -1.07 10.84 -0.33
N GLY A 98 -0.97 9.86 -1.24
CA GLY A 98 -0.44 8.52 -1.02
C GLY A 98 0.89 8.31 -1.77
N PRO A 99 1.46 7.09 -1.76
CA PRO A 99 2.70 6.77 -2.46
C PRO A 99 2.53 6.86 -3.99
N GLY A 100 2.94 7.98 -4.59
CA GLY A 100 2.84 8.18 -6.04
C GLY A 100 1.41 8.34 -6.58
N VAL A 101 0.43 8.48 -5.68
CA VAL A 101 -1.00 8.55 -5.98
C VAL A 101 -1.66 9.62 -5.10
N PHE A 102 -2.69 10.29 -5.61
CA PHE A 102 -3.46 11.29 -4.86
C PHE A 102 -4.94 10.95 -4.95
N VAL A 103 -5.69 11.12 -3.86
CA VAL A 103 -7.14 10.93 -3.82
C VAL A 103 -7.81 12.17 -3.23
N CYS A 104 -8.80 12.72 -3.94
CA CYS A 104 -9.57 13.85 -3.45
C CYS A 104 -10.76 13.41 -2.59
N ASP A 105 -11.29 14.33 -1.80
CA ASP A 105 -12.49 14.15 -1.00
C ASP A 105 -13.69 13.64 -1.80
N GLY A 106 -13.88 14.15 -3.03
CA GLY A 106 -14.92 13.68 -3.95
C GLY A 106 -14.78 12.19 -4.28
N CYS A 107 -13.57 11.74 -4.64
CA CYS A 107 -13.30 10.33 -4.94
C CYS A 107 -13.46 9.46 -3.69
N VAL A 108 -13.01 9.91 -2.52
CA VAL A 108 -13.20 9.16 -1.27
C VAL A 108 -14.69 8.95 -0.97
N ARG A 109 -15.51 10.02 -1.02
CA ARG A 109 -16.96 9.93 -0.80
C ARG A 109 -17.63 9.03 -1.84
N ARG A 110 -17.21 9.14 -3.11
CA ARG A 110 -17.78 8.35 -4.21
C ARG A 110 -17.50 6.86 -4.05
N PHE A 111 -16.25 6.48 -3.82
CA PHE A 111 -15.88 5.07 -3.65
C PHE A 111 -16.54 4.44 -2.42
N ARG A 112 -16.78 5.21 -1.35
CA ARG A 112 -17.51 4.71 -0.16
C ARG A 112 -19.00 4.55 -0.41
N ALA A 113 -19.62 5.51 -1.09
CA ALA A 113 -21.05 5.47 -1.37
C ALA A 113 -21.40 4.38 -2.40
N GLN A 114 -20.52 4.17 -3.37
CA GLN A 114 -20.73 3.19 -4.42
C GLN A 114 -19.37 2.64 -4.87
N PRO A 115 -18.89 1.54 -4.25
CA PRO A 115 -17.63 0.95 -4.63
C PRO A 115 -17.73 0.40 -6.05
N PRO A 116 -16.91 0.88 -7.01
CA PRO A 116 -16.75 0.18 -8.27
C PRO A 116 -16.00 -1.11 -7.97
N LEU A 117 -16.74 -2.20 -7.77
CA LEU A 117 -16.19 -3.52 -7.46
C LEU A 117 -15.45 -4.04 -8.69
N ALA A 118 -14.12 -3.98 -8.68
CA ALA A 118 -13.29 -4.70 -9.62
C ALA A 118 -12.78 -6.00 -8.97
N SER A 119 -13.03 -7.15 -9.61
CA SER A 119 -12.40 -8.43 -9.23
C SER A 119 -11.04 -8.57 -9.94
N SER A 120 -10.14 -7.60 -9.78
CA SER A 120 -8.80 -7.71 -10.36
C SER A 120 -7.84 -8.25 -9.29
N SER A 121 -6.99 -9.22 -9.65
CA SER A 121 -5.98 -9.86 -8.78
C SER A 121 -4.78 -8.94 -8.51
N ALA A 122 -5.07 -7.67 -8.34
CA ALA A 122 -4.18 -6.59 -8.67
C ALA A 122 -3.87 -5.80 -7.38
N ASP A 123 -2.66 -5.25 -7.28
CA ASP A 123 -2.15 -4.48 -6.14
C ASP A 123 -2.84 -3.12 -5.96
N CYS A 124 -3.06 -2.74 -4.71
CA CYS A 124 -3.53 -1.41 -4.32
C CYS A 124 -2.41 -0.38 -4.51
N SER A 125 -2.64 0.71 -5.26
CA SER A 125 -1.64 1.77 -5.46
C SER A 125 -1.31 2.58 -4.20
N PHE A 126 -2.07 2.43 -3.11
CA PHE A 126 -1.82 3.12 -1.84
C PHE A 126 -1.01 2.29 -0.83
N CYS A 127 -1.10 0.96 -0.89
CA CYS A 127 -0.48 0.08 0.10
C CYS A 127 0.22 -1.15 -0.49
N ASP A 128 0.24 -1.26 -1.82
CA ASP A 128 0.81 -2.34 -2.64
C ASP A 128 0.30 -3.74 -2.31
N ARG A 129 -0.75 -3.85 -1.49
CA ARG A 129 -1.35 -5.14 -1.14
C ARG A 129 -2.15 -5.66 -2.35
N PRO A 130 -1.96 -6.93 -2.76
CA PRO A 130 -2.82 -7.55 -3.77
C PRO A 130 -4.26 -7.61 -3.28
N ALA A 131 -5.21 -7.63 -4.22
CA ALA A 131 -6.61 -7.95 -3.94
C ALA A 131 -6.70 -9.28 -3.18
N GLY A 132 -6.96 -9.21 -1.88
CA GLY A 132 -7.09 -10.35 -0.99
C GLY A 132 -8.55 -10.82 -0.89
N VAL A 133 -8.71 -12.06 -0.46
CA VAL A 133 -9.97 -12.84 -0.41
C VAL A 133 -11.12 -12.18 0.40
N ASP A 134 -10.84 -11.13 1.17
CA ASP A 134 -11.80 -10.50 2.10
C ASP A 134 -11.99 -8.98 1.90
N GLY A 135 -11.48 -8.38 0.81
CA GLY A 135 -11.57 -6.93 0.57
C GLY A 135 -11.83 -6.58 -0.89
N TRP A 136 -12.41 -5.39 -1.13
CA TRP A 136 -12.65 -4.88 -2.48
C TRP A 136 -11.61 -3.83 -2.87
N LEU A 137 -11.34 -3.71 -4.16
CA LEU A 137 -10.58 -2.60 -4.74
C LEU A 137 -11.48 -1.78 -5.66
N ALA A 138 -11.49 -0.48 -5.42
CA ALA A 138 -11.94 0.49 -6.41
C ALA A 138 -10.84 0.67 -7.45
N GLU A 139 -11.23 0.72 -8.72
CA GLU A 139 -10.36 1.07 -9.83
C GLU A 139 -10.96 2.25 -10.60
N GLU A 140 -10.15 3.26 -10.86
CA GLU A 140 -10.47 4.33 -11.79
C GLU A 140 -9.19 4.83 -12.47
N ALA A 141 -9.25 5.07 -13.79
CA ALA A 141 -8.12 5.55 -14.57
C ALA A 141 -6.83 4.70 -14.47
N GLY A 142 -6.96 3.40 -14.18
CA GLY A 142 -5.82 2.48 -13.97
C GLY A 142 -5.15 2.59 -12.61
N VAL A 143 -5.72 3.36 -11.69
CA VAL A 143 -5.28 3.52 -10.30
C VAL A 143 -6.24 2.76 -9.38
N ARG A 144 -5.69 2.04 -8.40
CA ARG A 144 -6.44 1.12 -7.56
C ARG A 144 -6.33 1.49 -6.09
N ILE A 145 -7.44 1.46 -5.36
CA ILE A 145 -7.47 1.68 -3.90
C ILE A 145 -8.32 0.62 -3.22
N CYS A 146 -7.78 -0.03 -2.19
CA CYS A 146 -8.53 -1.01 -1.39
C CYS A 146 -9.44 -0.33 -0.37
N ASP A 147 -10.47 -1.06 0.05
CA ASP A 147 -11.43 -0.69 1.10
C ASP A 147 -10.75 -0.12 2.36
N ARG A 148 -9.66 -0.76 2.80
CA ARG A 148 -8.94 -0.38 4.01
C ARG A 148 -8.21 0.97 3.88
N CYS A 149 -7.61 1.23 2.72
CA CYS A 149 -6.98 2.53 2.43
C CYS A 149 -8.04 3.62 2.26
N LEU A 150 -9.17 3.28 1.65
CA LEU A 150 -10.28 4.21 1.46
C LEU A 150 -10.91 4.66 2.78
N GLU A 151 -11.18 3.74 3.70
CA GLU A 151 -11.70 4.09 5.03
C GLU A 151 -10.72 4.97 5.80
N PHE A 152 -9.42 4.67 5.73
CA PHE A 152 -8.41 5.53 6.32
C PHE A 152 -8.39 6.94 5.71
N CYS A 153 -8.46 7.06 4.38
CA CYS A 153 -8.59 8.37 3.73
C CYS A 153 -9.83 9.12 4.23
N ALA A 154 -10.94 8.43 4.46
CA ALA A 154 -12.15 9.04 5.01
C ALA A 154 -11.99 9.49 6.48
N GLU A 155 -11.29 8.73 7.31
CA GLU A 155 -10.95 9.11 8.69
C GLU A 155 -10.05 10.36 8.72
N VAL A 156 -9.04 10.42 7.85
CA VAL A 156 -8.18 11.61 7.71
C VAL A 156 -9.01 12.82 7.25
N LEU A 157 -9.95 12.63 6.32
CA LEU A 157 -10.92 13.65 5.93
C LEU A 157 -11.86 14.05 7.08
N ALA A 158 -12.17 13.18 8.01
CA ALA A 158 -13.01 13.53 9.16
C ALA A 158 -12.24 14.31 10.25
N THR A 159 -10.91 14.15 10.34
CA THR A 159 -10.12 14.58 11.52
C THR A 159 -9.47 15.97 11.37
N GLN A 160 -9.27 16.50 10.15
CA GLN A 160 -8.68 17.84 9.95
C GLN A 160 -9.72 18.97 9.87
N VAL A 161 -10.65 19.02 10.82
CA VAL A 161 -11.61 20.15 10.97
C VAL A 161 -11.05 21.21 11.90
#